data_AF-A0A961JC82-F1
#
_entry.id   AF-A0A961JC82-F1
#
_cell.length_a   1.000
_cell.length_b   1.000
_cell.length_c   1.000
_cell.angle_alpha   90.00
_cell.angle_beta   90.00
_cell.angle_gamma   90.00
#
_symmetry.space_group_name_H-M   'P 1'
#
loop_
_entity.id
_entity.type
_entity.pdbx_description
1 polymer ?
#
loop_
_entity_poly.entity_id
_entity_poly.type
_entity_poly.pdbx_seq_one_letter_code
_entity_poly.pdbx_strand_id
1 'polypeptide(L)'
;MTLILCSLVAHPVGAVGQTEGLMAEQQSCLLGDMKFSPGSVVRFANQYKVCTDVFTWEATDETPIGCFFGGEYYSVGAVREISSKTPDVAVCAPEGNWQVVKKD
;
A
#
# COMPACT_ATOMS: atom_id res chain seq x y z
N MET A 1 -30.53 51.98 36.31
CA MET A 1 -30.96 50.89 37.21
C MET A 1 -31.10 49.63 36.37
N THR A 2 -30.18 48.70 36.56
CA THR A 2 -30.09 47.40 35.89
C THR A 2 -31.25 46.50 36.33
N LEU A 3 -31.91 45.79 35.41
CA LEU A 3 -32.50 44.48 35.67
C LEU A 3 -32.41 43.60 34.41
N ILE A 4 -31.57 42.59 34.56
CA ILE A 4 -31.39 41.39 33.73
C ILE A 4 -32.61 40.48 33.95
N LEU A 5 -33.08 39.71 32.95
CA LEU A 5 -33.29 38.26 33.07
C LEU A 5 -33.90 37.57 31.81
N CYS A 6 -33.21 36.49 31.43
CA CYS A 6 -33.68 35.23 30.85
C CYS A 6 -34.25 35.18 29.43
N SER A 7 -33.34 35.10 28.45
CA SER A 7 -33.61 34.31 27.22
C SER A 7 -33.02 32.92 27.39
N LEU A 8 -33.90 31.94 27.52
CA LEU A 8 -33.59 30.52 27.62
C LEU A 8 -32.94 30.01 26.32
N VAL A 9 -31.80 29.36 26.54
CA VAL A 9 -31.03 28.47 25.69
C VAL A 9 -31.86 27.61 24.73
N ALA A 10 -31.49 27.66 23.45
CA ALA A 10 -31.50 26.52 22.54
C ALA A 10 -30.48 26.79 21.43
N HIS A 11 -29.18 26.72 21.77
CA HIS A 11 -28.16 26.54 20.72
C HIS A 11 -28.33 25.10 20.24
N PRO A 12 -28.69 24.85 18.96
CA PRO A 12 -28.50 23.52 18.42
C PRO A 12 -27.03 23.21 18.61
N VAL A 13 -26.79 22.18 19.42
CA VAL A 13 -25.52 21.51 19.65
C VAL A 13 -24.76 21.57 18.34
N GLY A 14 -23.60 22.21 18.36
CA GLY A 14 -22.68 22.17 17.24
C GLY A 14 -22.54 20.71 16.86
N ALA A 15 -23.11 20.36 15.71
CA ALA A 15 -22.62 19.23 14.97
C ALA A 15 -21.17 19.59 14.70
N VAL A 16 -20.28 19.00 15.49
CA VAL A 16 -18.95 18.68 15.03
C VAL A 16 -19.20 17.82 13.80
N GLY A 17 -19.38 18.48 12.66
CA GLY A 17 -19.15 17.90 11.37
C GLY A 17 -17.73 17.40 11.45
N GLN A 18 -17.64 16.09 11.68
CA GLN A 18 -16.39 15.36 11.67
C GLN A 18 -15.68 15.82 10.41
N THR A 19 -14.48 16.35 10.61
CA THR A 19 -13.51 16.73 9.62
C THR A 19 -13.80 15.98 8.33
N GLU A 20 -14.29 16.70 7.32
CA GLU A 20 -14.17 16.27 5.93
C GLU A 20 -12.67 16.21 5.71
N GLY A 21 -12.07 15.09 6.13
CA GLY A 21 -10.71 14.76 5.83
C GLY A 21 -10.66 14.83 4.33
N LEU A 22 -9.93 15.82 3.83
CA LEU A 22 -9.46 15.89 2.46
C LEU A 22 -9.19 14.45 2.03
N MET A 23 -10.11 13.86 1.27
CA MET A 23 -9.86 12.61 0.59
C MET A 23 -8.74 12.99 -0.35
N ALA A 24 -7.50 12.80 0.08
CA ALA A 24 -6.35 12.96 -0.78
C ALA A 24 -6.67 12.07 -1.97
N GLU A 25 -6.95 12.70 -3.11
CA GLU A 25 -7.20 12.03 -4.38
C GLU A 25 -6.13 10.94 -4.49
N GLN A 26 -6.55 9.69 -4.50
CA GLN A 26 -5.63 8.58 -4.37
C GLN A 26 -4.82 8.50 -5.67
N GLN A 27 -3.67 9.16 -5.72
CA GLN A 27 -2.81 9.29 -6.91
C GLN A 27 -1.89 8.06 -7.13
N SER A 28 -2.23 6.92 -6.54
CA SER A 28 -1.39 5.72 -6.55
C SER A 28 -2.20 4.45 -6.26
N CYS A 29 -1.81 3.32 -6.83
CA CYS A 29 -2.35 2.03 -6.39
C CYS A 29 -1.76 1.64 -5.04
N LEU A 30 -2.61 1.08 -4.17
CA LEU A 30 -2.21 0.63 -2.83
C LEU A 30 -2.07 -0.89 -2.80
N LEU A 31 -0.97 -1.39 -2.24
CA LEU A 31 -0.81 -2.79 -1.89
C LEU A 31 -0.31 -2.88 -0.45
N GLY A 32 -1.23 -3.14 0.48
CA GLY A 32 -0.96 -2.93 1.91
C GLY A 32 -0.69 -1.43 2.16
N ASP A 33 0.42 -1.13 2.84
CA ASP A 33 0.83 0.24 3.18
C ASP A 33 1.70 0.91 2.09
N MET A 34 1.96 0.23 0.98
CA MET A 34 2.81 0.74 -0.11
C MET A 34 2.00 1.42 -1.21
N LYS A 35 2.60 2.46 -1.80
CA LYS A 35 2.05 3.24 -2.91
C LYS A 35 2.83 2.97 -4.19
N PHE A 36 2.11 2.72 -5.27
CA PHE A 36 2.66 2.47 -6.60
C PHE A 36 2.14 3.47 -7.61
N SER A 37 3.03 4.02 -8.44
CA SER A 37 2.66 4.88 -9.55
C SER A 37 1.99 4.06 -10.67
N PRO A 38 1.12 4.69 -11.48
CA PRO A 38 0.63 4.08 -12.71
C PRO A 38 1.76 3.49 -13.57
N GLY A 39 1.52 2.33 -14.18
CA GLY A 39 2.49 1.54 -14.93
C GLY A 39 3.33 0.57 -14.10
N SER A 40 3.27 0.63 -12.76
CA SER A 40 3.96 -0.34 -11.91
C SER A 40 3.34 -1.73 -12.06
N VAL A 41 4.15 -2.75 -12.37
CA VAL A 41 3.72 -4.15 -12.47
C VAL A 41 4.21 -4.94 -11.26
N VAL A 42 3.29 -5.63 -10.59
CA VAL A 42 3.54 -6.40 -9.38
C VAL A 42 2.97 -7.81 -9.50
N ARG A 43 3.58 -8.77 -8.82
CA ARG A 43 2.97 -10.09 -8.58
C ARG A 43 2.39 -10.13 -7.17
N PHE A 44 1.08 -10.37 -7.06
CA PHE A 44 0.46 -10.73 -5.80
C PHE A 44 -0.62 -11.79 -6.00
N ALA A 45 -0.79 -12.68 -5.02
CA ALA A 45 -1.73 -13.80 -5.08
C ALA A 45 -1.61 -14.65 -6.37
N ASN A 46 -0.38 -14.87 -6.86
CA ASN A 46 -0.07 -15.59 -8.11
C ASN A 46 -0.63 -14.98 -9.40
N GLN A 47 -0.97 -13.70 -9.39
CA GLN A 47 -1.37 -12.96 -10.58
C GLN A 47 -0.47 -11.74 -10.76
N TYR A 48 -0.16 -11.41 -12.02
CA TYR A 48 0.47 -10.15 -12.35
C TYR A 48 -0.58 -9.08 -12.47
N LYS A 49 -0.33 -7.94 -11.83
CA LYS A 49 -1.21 -6.78 -11.88
C LYS A 49 -0.44 -5.52 -12.20
N VAL A 50 -1.05 -4.67 -13.01
CA VAL A 50 -0.55 -3.35 -13.34
C VAL A 50 -1.35 -2.30 -12.59
N CYS A 51 -0.67 -1.27 -12.10
CA CYS A 51 -1.33 -0.09 -11.58
C CYS A 51 -1.79 0.78 -12.75
N THR A 52 -3.10 0.99 -12.90
CA THR A 52 -3.65 1.80 -14.00
C THR A 52 -3.56 3.30 -13.69
N ASP A 53 -3.81 4.13 -14.72
CA ASP A 53 -3.88 5.59 -14.58
C ASP A 53 -5.09 6.07 -13.73
N VAL A 54 -6.05 5.19 -13.47
CA VAL A 54 -7.17 5.42 -12.54
C VAL A 54 -6.91 4.83 -11.16
N PHE A 55 -5.65 4.45 -10.88
CA PHE A 55 -5.16 4.01 -9.59
C PHE A 55 -5.80 2.71 -9.07
N THR A 56 -6.18 1.83 -10.01
CA THR A 56 -6.70 0.49 -9.74
C THR A 56 -5.71 -0.58 -10.17
N TRP A 57 -5.79 -1.77 -9.55
CA TRP A 57 -5.03 -2.92 -9.98
C TRP A 57 -5.81 -3.74 -11.01
N GLU A 58 -5.26 -3.89 -12.20
CA GLU A 58 -5.82 -4.73 -13.26
C GLU A 58 -4.90 -5.91 -13.58
N ALA A 59 -5.46 -7.02 -14.01
CA ALA A 59 -4.67 -8.17 -14.45
C ALA A 59 -3.88 -7.81 -15.71
N THR A 60 -2.63 -8.25 -15.78
CA THR A 60 -1.75 -8.06 -16.94
C THR A 60 -0.96 -9.33 -17.20
N ASP A 61 -0.46 -9.49 -18.42
CA ASP A 61 0.54 -10.52 -18.77
C ASP A 61 1.97 -9.97 -18.70
N GLU A 62 2.13 -8.68 -18.38
CA GLU A 62 3.42 -8.05 -18.20
C GLU A 62 4.17 -8.62 -17.00
N THR A 63 5.49 -8.75 -17.16
CA THR A 63 6.34 -9.30 -16.11
C THR A 63 6.59 -8.24 -15.03
N PRO A 64 6.42 -8.57 -13.74
CA PRO A 64 6.70 -7.65 -12.65
C PRO A 64 8.17 -7.24 -12.60
N ILE A 65 8.42 -6.02 -12.16
CA ILE A 65 9.78 -5.46 -12.04
C ILE A 65 10.46 -5.81 -10.69
N GLY A 66 9.90 -6.74 -9.92
CA GLY A 66 10.39 -7.09 -8.58
C GLY A 66 9.48 -8.03 -7.78
N CYS A 67 9.84 -8.24 -6.52
CA CYS A 67 9.22 -9.21 -5.60
C CYS A 67 8.81 -8.56 -4.28
N PHE A 68 7.73 -9.05 -3.67
CA PHE A 68 7.32 -8.64 -2.33
C PHE A 68 7.80 -9.62 -1.27
N PHE A 69 8.34 -9.10 -0.17
CA PHE A 69 8.70 -9.90 1.00
C PHE A 69 8.46 -9.10 2.28
N GLY A 70 7.72 -9.67 3.24
CA GLY A 70 7.55 -9.06 4.56
C GLY A 70 6.95 -7.65 4.56
N GLY A 71 6.13 -7.30 3.56
CA GLY A 71 5.56 -5.95 3.42
C GLY A 71 6.45 -4.93 2.72
N GLU A 72 7.59 -5.36 2.17
CA GLU A 72 8.51 -4.51 1.41
C GLU A 72 8.65 -5.00 -0.03
N TYR A 73 9.00 -4.08 -0.93
CA TYR A 73 9.23 -4.33 -2.35
C TYR A 73 10.73 -4.37 -2.68
N TYR A 74 11.13 -5.37 -3.47
CA TYR A 74 12.52 -5.63 -3.84
C TYR A 74 12.65 -5.68 -5.36
N SER A 75 13.69 -5.04 -5.89
CA SER A 75 14.01 -5.15 -7.33
C SER A 75 14.45 -6.56 -7.68
N VAL A 76 14.30 -6.95 -8.96
CA VAL A 76 14.86 -8.20 -9.49
C VAL A 76 16.37 -8.28 -9.17
N GLY A 77 16.82 -9.45 -8.73
CA GLY A 77 18.19 -9.71 -8.30
C GLY A 77 18.47 -9.38 -6.83
N ALA A 78 17.52 -8.78 -6.10
CA ALA A 78 17.68 -8.58 -4.66
C ALA A 78 17.86 -9.93 -3.94
N VAL A 79 18.79 -9.98 -2.99
CA VAL A 79 19.10 -11.15 -2.18
C VAL A 79 18.67 -10.91 -0.75
N ARG A 80 17.97 -11.87 -0.14
CA ARG A 80 17.50 -11.83 1.25
C ARG A 80 17.90 -13.10 1.96
N GLU A 81 18.43 -12.98 3.16
CA GLU A 81 18.58 -14.13 4.05
C GLU A 81 17.19 -14.51 4.60
N ILE A 82 16.80 -15.77 4.44
CA ILE A 82 15.49 -16.27 4.88
C ILE A 82 15.58 -17.25 6.06
N SER A 83 16.79 -17.63 6.44
CA SER A 83 17.06 -18.51 7.58
C SER A 83 18.28 -18.03 8.33
N SER A 84 18.16 -17.89 9.65
CA SER A 84 19.31 -17.62 10.53
C SER A 84 20.10 -18.89 10.87
N LYS A 85 19.61 -20.08 10.47
CA LYS A 85 20.18 -21.38 10.84
C LYS A 85 20.83 -22.12 9.67
N THR A 86 20.48 -21.76 8.44
CA THR A 86 21.04 -22.30 7.20
C THR A 86 21.38 -21.12 6.29
N PRO A 87 22.41 -21.21 5.44
CA PRO A 87 22.79 -20.12 4.55
C PRO A 87 21.83 -19.98 3.35
N ASP A 88 20.55 -20.29 3.55
CA ASP A 88 19.55 -20.20 2.50
C ASP A 88 19.24 -18.73 2.24
N VAL A 89 19.46 -18.32 1.00
CA VAL A 89 19.12 -16.98 0.52
C VAL A 89 17.95 -17.09 -0.45
N ALA A 90 17.03 -16.14 -0.37
CA ALA A 90 16.02 -15.93 -1.38
C ALA A 90 16.52 -14.85 -2.35
N VAL A 91 16.48 -15.14 -3.65
CA VAL A 91 16.78 -14.19 -4.71
C VAL A 91 15.48 -13.81 -5.40
N CYS A 92 15.24 -12.53 -5.58
CA CYS A 92 14.10 -12.06 -6.34
C CYS A 92 14.32 -12.35 -7.83
N ALA A 93 13.56 -13.28 -8.36
CA ALA A 93 13.63 -13.70 -9.75
C ALA A 93 12.87 -12.74 -10.67
N PRO A 94 13.24 -12.67 -11.96
CA PRO A 94 12.61 -11.76 -12.93
C PRO A 94 11.10 -12.01 -13.09
N GLU A 95 10.61 -13.22 -12.82
CA GLU A 95 9.17 -13.54 -12.85
C GLU A 95 8.36 -13.03 -11.64
N GLY A 96 9.00 -12.26 -10.75
CA GLY A 96 8.41 -11.68 -9.53
C GLY A 96 8.22 -12.68 -8.38
N ASN A 97 8.98 -13.77 -8.39
CA ASN A 97 8.99 -14.78 -7.32
C ASN A 97 10.31 -14.77 -6.56
N TRP A 98 10.26 -15.19 -5.30
CA TRP A 98 11.47 -15.53 -4.56
C TRP A 98 11.92 -16.94 -4.88
N GLN A 99 13.15 -17.08 -5.40
CA GLN A 99 13.82 -18.36 -5.58
C GLN A 99 14.75 -18.61 -4.40
N VAL A 100 14.56 -19.71 -3.69
CA VAL A 100 15.44 -20.11 -2.60
C VAL A 100 16.66 -20.80 -3.18
N VAL A 101 17.83 -20.22 -2.94
CA VAL A 101 19.13 -20.76 -3.32
C VAL A 101 19.81 -21.27 -2.06
N LYS A 102 20.13 -22.57 -2.06
CA LYS A 102 20.97 -23.17 -1.02
C LYS A 102 22.41 -22.75 -1.27
N LYS A 103 23.08 -22.21 -0.26
CA LYS A 103 24.53 -22.06 -0.29
C LYS A 103 25.12 -23.42 0.07
N ASP A 104 25.77 -24.04 -0.91
CA ASP A 104 26.57 -25.26 -0.71
C ASP A 104 27.78 -24.97 0.20
#